data_AF-A0A7X9JGU5-F1
#
_entry.id   AF-A0A7X9JGU5-F1
#
_cell.length_a   1.000
_cell.length_b   1.000
_cell.length_c   1.000
_cell.angle_alpha   90.00
_cell.angle_beta   90.00
_cell.angle_gamma   90.00
#
_symmetry.space_group_name_H-M   'P 1'
#
loop_
_entity.id
_entity.type
_entity.pdbx_description
1 polymer ?
#
loop_
_entity_poly.entity_id
_entity_poly.type
_entity_poly.pdbx_seq_one_letter_code
_entity_poly.pdbx_strand_id
1 'polypeptide(L)'
;MKCPFCGHTENKVIDSRISKDGKAVRRRRECLGCTKRFTTYEYVEDVLPMVVKKDRRREQFDRQKILTGIKKACEKRPISMEAIDKLVENIEQACQEMKAE
;
A
#
# COMPACT_ATOMS: atom_id res chain seq x y z
N MET A 1 -4.77 18.92 4.33
CA MET A 1 -3.39 19.06 3.79
C MET A 1 -2.97 20.50 3.90
N LYS A 2 -1.75 20.83 4.35
CA LYS A 2 -1.30 22.23 4.43
C LYS A 2 -0.85 22.76 3.07
N CYS A 3 -1.15 24.03 2.78
CA CYS A 3 -0.71 24.70 1.58
C CYS A 3 0.83 24.84 1.60
N PRO A 4 1.54 24.41 0.55
CA PRO A 4 3.01 24.49 0.51
C PRO A 4 3.55 25.92 0.38
N PHE A 5 2.70 26.90 0.07
CA PHE A 5 3.12 28.29 -0.16
C PHE A 5 2.92 29.20 1.04
N CYS A 6 1.86 28.99 1.82
CA CYS A 6 1.51 29.86 2.96
C CYS A 6 1.19 29.09 4.25
N GLY A 7 1.26 27.76 4.26
CA GLY A 7 1.00 26.93 5.43
C GLY A 7 -0.48 26.77 5.84
N HIS A 8 -1.40 27.51 5.20
CA HIS A 8 -2.84 27.46 5.50
C HIS A 8 -3.42 26.05 5.29
N THR A 9 -4.30 25.61 6.19
CA THR A 9 -4.81 24.22 6.24
C THR A 9 -5.97 23.97 5.30
N GLU A 10 -6.72 25.00 4.93
CA GLU A 10 -7.91 24.87 4.09
C GLU A 10 -7.57 24.99 2.60
N ASN A 11 -8.10 24.05 1.82
CA ASN A 11 -7.96 24.02 0.37
C ASN A 11 -9.13 23.25 -0.22
N LYS A 12 -9.45 23.58 -1.48
CA LYS A 12 -10.49 22.93 -2.27
C LYS A 12 -9.86 22.03 -3.31
N VAL A 13 -10.39 20.82 -3.48
CA VAL A 13 -10.02 19.92 -4.59
C VAL A 13 -10.75 20.39 -5.86
N ILE A 14 -9.98 20.63 -6.92
CA ILE A 14 -10.51 21.08 -8.22
C ILE A 14 -10.66 19.91 -9.20
N ASP A 15 -9.64 19.05 -9.29
CA ASP A 15 -9.55 17.96 -10.26
C ASP A 15 -8.89 16.76 -9.57
N SER A 16 -9.46 15.57 -9.77
CA SER A 16 -8.97 14.31 -9.21
C SER A 16 -8.87 13.28 -10.32
N ARG A 17 -7.69 12.68 -10.49
CA ARG A 17 -7.41 11.66 -11.52
C ARG A 17 -6.59 10.52 -10.93
N ILE A 18 -6.81 9.32 -11.43
CA ILE A 18 -5.93 8.18 -11.16
C ILE A 18 -4.63 8.39 -11.94
N SER A 19 -3.47 8.13 -11.33
CA SER A 19 -2.17 8.21 -11.98
C SER A 19 -2.08 7.17 -13.11
N LYS A 20 -1.21 7.41 -14.10
CA LYS A 20 -1.04 6.51 -15.25
C LYS A 20 -0.74 5.07 -14.84
N ASP A 21 -0.03 4.90 -13.73
CA ASP A 21 0.38 3.58 -13.21
C ASP A 21 -0.67 2.95 -12.27
N GLY A 22 -1.84 3.60 -12.06
CA GLY A 22 -2.91 3.11 -11.18
C GLY A 22 -2.63 3.21 -9.67
N LYS A 23 -1.38 3.43 -9.27
CA LYS A 23 -0.91 3.34 -7.87
C LYS A 23 -1.12 4.59 -7.01
N ALA A 24 -1.64 5.68 -7.58
CA ALA A 24 -1.81 6.94 -6.86
C ALA A 24 -2.99 7.75 -7.38
N VAL A 25 -3.60 8.55 -6.51
CA VAL A 25 -4.60 9.55 -6.90
C VAL A 25 -3.92 10.91 -6.95
N ARG A 26 -3.88 11.50 -8.14
CA ARG A 26 -3.40 12.86 -8.35
C ARG A 26 -4.56 13.84 -8.14
N ARG A 27 -4.41 14.77 -7.19
CA ARG A 27 -5.39 15.83 -6.92
C ARG A 27 -4.81 17.21 -7.14
N ARG A 28 -5.48 18.04 -7.94
CA ARG A 28 -5.18 19.48 -8.06
C ARG A 28 -6.00 20.21 -7.01
N ARG A 29 -5.32 20.93 -6.12
CA ARG A 29 -5.91 21.68 -5.00
C ARG A 29 -5.68 23.17 -5.16
N GLU A 30 -6.58 23.98 -4.62
CA GLU A 30 -6.45 25.44 -4.52
C GLU A 30 -6.54 25.86 -3.06
N CYS A 31 -5.57 26.64 -2.59
CA CYS A 31 -5.56 27.16 -1.23
C CYS A 31 -6.63 28.23 -1.04
N LEU A 32 -7.44 28.14 0.02
CA LEU A 32 -8.46 29.16 0.31
C LEU A 32 -7.87 30.45 0.89
N GLY A 33 -6.66 30.39 1.47
CA GLY A 33 -6.00 31.56 2.07
C GLY A 33 -5.16 32.40 1.09
N CYS A 34 -4.49 31.76 0.12
CA CYS A 34 -3.60 32.47 -0.82
C CYS A 34 -3.92 32.23 -2.29
N THR A 35 -5.03 31.54 -2.59
CA THR A 35 -5.55 31.21 -3.95
C THR A 35 -4.60 30.48 -4.89
N LYS A 36 -3.38 30.16 -4.45
CA LYS A 36 -2.41 29.38 -5.23
C LYS A 36 -2.84 27.93 -5.36
N ARG A 37 -2.53 27.35 -6.52
CA ARG A 37 -2.81 25.96 -6.86
C ARG A 37 -1.59 25.08 -6.68
N PHE A 38 -1.81 23.86 -6.20
CA PHE A 38 -0.77 22.83 -6.05
C PHE A 38 -1.34 21.45 -6.37
N THR A 39 -0.45 20.49 -6.64
CA THR A 39 -0.82 19.10 -6.95
C THR A 39 -0.34 18.21 -5.82
N THR A 40 -1.19 17.28 -5.39
CA THR A 40 -0.85 16.25 -4.40
C THR A 40 -1.01 14.88 -5.02
N TYR A 41 -0.13 13.96 -4.64
CA TYR A 41 -0.21 12.56 -4.99
C TYR A 41 -0.51 11.80 -3.70
N GLU A 42 -1.67 11.15 -3.67
CA GLU A 42 -2.10 10.31 -2.55
C GLU A 42 -1.82 8.86 -2.94
N TYR A 43 -1.05 8.16 -2.11
CA TYR A 43 -0.74 6.74 -2.28
C TYR A 43 -1.48 5.96 -1.20
N VAL A 44 -1.96 4.76 -1.54
CA VAL A 44 -2.42 3.81 -0.52
C VAL A 44 -1.17 3.30 0.20
N GLU A 45 -1.12 3.48 1.50
CA GLU A 45 -0.03 2.93 2.32
C GLU A 45 -0.40 1.51 2.74
N ASP A 46 0.23 0.53 2.10
CA ASP A 46 0.03 -0.89 2.38
C ASP A 46 0.74 -1.30 3.68
N VAL A 47 0.11 -1.00 4.83
CA VAL A 47 0.70 -1.31 6.14
C VAL A 47 0.42 -2.76 6.53
N LEU A 48 1.32 -3.68 6.18
CA LEU A 48 1.26 -5.08 6.59
C LEU A 48 1.43 -5.26 8.12
N PRO A 49 0.85 -6.31 8.74
CA PRO A 49 0.94 -6.56 10.18
C PRO A 49 2.33 -6.97 10.65
N MET A 50 2.58 -6.74 11.94
CA MET A 50 3.68 -7.42 12.60
C MET A 50 3.29 -8.87 12.87
N VAL A 51 4.16 -9.80 12.51
CA VAL A 51 3.98 -11.23 12.73
C VAL A 51 4.54 -11.60 14.10
N VAL A 52 3.72 -12.20 14.95
CA VAL A 52 4.17 -12.82 16.21
C VAL A 52 4.68 -14.23 15.89
N LYS A 53 5.98 -14.44 16.05
CA LYS A 53 6.64 -15.74 15.83
C LYS A 53 6.39 -16.68 17.02
N LYS A 54 6.70 -17.98 16.86
CA LYS A 54 6.47 -19.02 17.88
C LYS A 54 7.23 -18.76 19.19
N ASP A 55 8.39 -18.12 19.09
CA ASP A 55 9.23 -17.65 20.20
C ASP A 55 8.73 -16.32 20.83
N ARG A 56 7.52 -15.86 20.45
CA ARG A 56 6.89 -14.59 20.84
C ARG A 56 7.58 -13.34 20.31
N ARG A 57 8.62 -13.46 19.49
CA ARG A 57 9.26 -12.31 18.84
C ARG A 57 8.29 -11.69 17.83
N ARG A 58 8.24 -10.35 17.78
CA ARG A 58 7.54 -9.63 16.72
C ARG A 58 8.50 -9.31 15.59
N GLU A 59 8.07 -9.53 14.37
CA GLU A 59 8.84 -9.23 13.17
C GLU A 59 7.94 -8.58 12.13
N GLN A 60 8.50 -7.73 11.26
CA GLN A 60 7.75 -7.24 10.11
C GLN A 60 7.35 -8.41 9.21
N PHE A 61 6.17 -8.32 8.60
CA PHE A 61 5.79 -9.25 7.55
C PHE A 61 6.82 -9.19 6.42
N ASP A 62 7.29 -10.36 5.99
CA ASP A 62 8.28 -10.49 4.92
C ASP A 62 7.76 -11.47 3.86
N ARG A 63 7.39 -10.91 2.71
CA ARG A 63 6.91 -11.63 1.53
C ARG A 63 7.84 -12.78 1.14
N GLN A 64 9.16 -12.56 1.17
CA GLN A 64 10.14 -13.54 0.71
C GLN A 64 10.14 -14.80 1.58
N LYS A 65 9.87 -14.67 2.88
CA LYS A 65 9.76 -15.82 3.79
C LYS A 65 8.55 -16.68 3.46
N ILE A 66 7.41 -16.06 3.14
CA ILE A 66 6.19 -16.78 2.75
C ILE A 66 6.42 -17.50 1.42
N LEU A 67 6.93 -16.78 0.42
CA LEU A 67 7.22 -17.32 -0.90
C LEU A 67 8.20 -18.51 -0.83
N THR A 68 9.27 -18.40 -0.04
CA THR A 68 10.23 -19.49 0.16
C THR A 68 9.58 -20.71 0.83
N GLY A 69 8.70 -20.48 1.82
CA GLY A 69 7.95 -21.56 2.48
C GLY A 69 7.03 -22.30 1.52
N ILE A 70 6.28 -21.58 0.68
CA ILE A 70 5.37 -22.16 -0.32
C ILE A 70 6.16 -22.90 -1.39
N LYS A 71 7.25 -22.31 -1.91
CA LYS A 71 8.13 -22.98 -2.89
C LYS A 71 8.62 -24.34 -2.39
N LYS A 72 9.06 -24.41 -1.13
CA LYS A 72 9.49 -25.67 -0.50
C LYS A 72 8.34 -26.67 -0.36
N ALA A 73 7.13 -26.21 -0.01
CA ALA A 73 5.96 -27.09 0.09
C ALA A 73 5.48 -27.62 -1.28
N CYS A 74 5.68 -26.85 -2.34
CA CYS A 74 5.31 -27.19 -3.71
C CYS A 74 6.44 -27.91 -4.47
N GLU A 75 7.56 -28.24 -3.83
CA GLU A 75 8.69 -28.88 -4.49
C GLU A 75 8.25 -30.21 -5.14
N LYS A 76 8.70 -30.45 -6.38
CA LYS A 76 8.36 -31.62 -7.21
C LYS A 76 6.87 -31.74 -7.61
N ARG A 77 6.08 -30.69 -7.42
CA ARG A 77 4.72 -30.59 -7.97
C ARG A 77 4.70 -29.70 -9.22
N PRO A 78 3.82 -29.98 -10.20
CA PRO A 78 3.69 -29.17 -11.41
C PRO A 78 2.89 -27.90 -11.13
N ILE A 79 3.42 -27.02 -10.28
CA ILE A 79 2.80 -25.73 -9.91
C ILE A 79 3.67 -24.61 -10.49
N SER A 80 3.06 -23.70 -11.24
CA SER A 80 3.79 -22.58 -11.85
C SER A 80 4.20 -21.54 -10.80
N MET A 81 5.30 -20.84 -11.10
CA MET A 81 5.75 -19.70 -10.30
C MET A 81 4.67 -18.61 -10.19
N GLU A 82 3.95 -18.34 -11.28
CA GLU A 82 2.86 -17.37 -11.29
C GLU A 82 1.73 -17.73 -10.32
N ALA A 83 1.39 -19.02 -10.18
CA ALA A 83 0.37 -19.46 -9.23
C ALA A 83 0.84 -19.28 -7.78
N ILE A 84 2.13 -19.51 -7.51
CA ILE A 84 2.73 -19.27 -6.20
C ILE A 84 2.72 -17.77 -5.87
N ASP A 85 3.13 -16.92 -6.82
CA ASP A 85 3.14 -15.47 -6.62
C ASP A 85 1.72 -14.91 -6.37
N LYS A 86 0.71 -15.36 -7.13
CA LYS A 86 -0.70 -15.00 -6.89
C LYS A 86 -1.19 -15.44 -5.52
N LEU A 87 -0.80 -16.62 -5.05
CA LEU A 87 -1.16 -17.08 -3.70
C LEU A 87 -0.53 -16.19 -2.63
N VAL A 88 0.73 -15.79 -2.80
CA VAL A 88 1.41 -14.86 -1.88
C VAL A 88 0.73 -13.51 -1.86
N GLU A 89 0.35 -12.96 -3.01
CA GLU A 89 -0.41 -11.70 -3.11
C GLU A 89 -1.75 -11.78 -2.37
N ASN A 90 -2.49 -12.88 -2.52
CA ASN A 90 -3.75 -13.09 -1.79
C ASN A 90 -3.54 -13.14 -0.26
N ILE A 91 -2.43 -13.74 0.20
CA ILE A 91 -2.08 -13.77 1.63
C ILE A 91 -1.75 -12.36 2.13
N GLU A 92 -1.00 -11.57 1.36
CA GLU A 92 -0.68 -10.18 1.67
C GLU A 92 -1.94 -9.34 1.80
N GLN A 93 -2.85 -9.44 0.83
CA GLN A 93 -4.14 -8.73 0.86
C GLN A 93 -4.97 -9.13 2.08
N ALA A 94 -5.13 -10.42 2.35
CA ALA A 94 -5.86 -10.88 3.54
C ALA A 94 -5.23 -10.33 4.84
N CYS A 95 -3.90 -10.28 4.91
CA CYS A 95 -3.18 -9.72 6.07
C CYS A 95 -3.39 -8.21 6.24
N GLN A 96 -3.58 -7.46 5.15
CA GLN A 96 -3.91 -6.03 5.20
C GLN A 96 -5.35 -5.81 5.70
N GLU A 97 -6.29 -6.62 5.22
CA GLU A 97 -7.71 -6.53 5.61
C GLU A 97 -7.93 -6.90 7.09
N MET A 98 -7.16 -7.84 7.64
CA MET A 98 -7.25 -8.26 9.06
C MET A 98 -6.90 -7.15 10.08
N LYS A 99 -6.32 -6.02 9.68
CA LYS A 99 -6.09 -4.86 10.57
C LYS A 99 -7.31 -3.95 10.73
N ALA A 100 -8.39 -4.19 10.00
CA ALA A 100 -9.54 -3.31 9.97
C ALA A 100 -10.54 -3.48 11.15
N GLU A 101 -10.23 -4.32 12.14
CA GLU A 101 -11.10 -4.60 13.30
C GLU A 101 -10.42 -4.33 14.66
#